data_AF-A0A7K5RDB9-F1
#
_entry.id   AF-A0A7K5RDB9-F1
#
_cell.length_a   1.000
_cell.length_b   1.000
_cell.length_c   1.000
_cell.angle_alpha   90.00
_cell.angle_beta   90.00
_cell.angle_gamma   90.00
#
_symmetry.space_group_name_H-M   'P 1'
#
loop_
_entity.id
_entity.type
_entity.pdbx_description
1 polymer ?
#
loop_
_entity_poly.entity_id
_entity_poly.type
_entity_poly.pdbx_seq_one_letter_code
_entity_poly.pdbx_strand_id
1 'polypeptide(L)'
;QCGKRFSQSSELMHHQRIRFGKWPYECPECGKRFSRSSHLIIHQRSHTGEWPYECQECQNKAFHCPDYRKGFRYNSTLITHQHIHTRERPYKC
;
A
#
# COMPACT_ATOMS: atom_id res chain seq x y z
N GLN A 1 10.68 28.29 0.59
CA GLN A 1 9.74 27.94 -0.51
C GLN A 1 9.93 26.48 -0.90
N CYS A 2 8.87 25.76 -1.30
CA CYS A 2 8.99 24.39 -1.84
C CYS A 2 9.01 24.47 -3.37
N GLY A 3 10.06 23.96 -4.02
CA GLY A 3 10.22 23.96 -5.48
C GLY A 3 9.60 22.75 -6.21
N LYS A 4 8.67 22.03 -5.57
CA LYS A 4 8.01 20.86 -6.18
C LYS A 4 7.06 21.31 -7.29
N ARG A 5 7.14 20.62 -8.43
CA ARG A 5 6.21 20.76 -9.55
C ARG A 5 5.34 19.51 -9.63
N PHE A 6 4.06 19.70 -9.93
CA PHE A 6 3.07 18.63 -10.03
C PHE A 6 2.46 18.67 -11.43
N SER A 7 2.18 17.50 -11.99
CA SER A 7 1.53 17.38 -13.31
C SER A 7 0.02 17.49 -13.19
N GLN A 8 -0.55 17.25 -12.00
CA GLN A 8 -1.99 17.32 -11.74
C GLN A 8 -2.32 18.26 -10.58
N SER A 9 -3.44 18.99 -10.71
CA SER A 9 -3.94 19.90 -9.66
C SER A 9 -4.26 19.18 -8.35
N SER A 10 -4.80 17.95 -8.43
CA SER A 10 -5.09 17.10 -7.28
C SER A 10 -3.84 16.82 -6.43
N GLU A 11 -2.69 16.56 -7.07
CA GLU A 11 -1.43 16.29 -6.40
C GLU A 11 -0.90 17.52 -5.66
N LEU A 12 -0.98 18.70 -6.27
CA LEU A 12 -0.64 19.96 -5.62
C LEU A 12 -1.52 20.21 -4.40
N MET A 13 -2.84 19.99 -4.52
CA MET A 13 -3.78 20.14 -3.41
C MET A 13 -3.45 19.19 -2.25
N HIS A 14 -3.16 17.92 -2.54
CA HIS A 14 -2.73 16.97 -1.51
C HIS A 14 -1.40 17.36 -0.86
N HIS A 15 -0.44 17.85 -1.66
CA HIS A 15 0.83 18.35 -1.14
C HIS A 15 0.62 19.51 -0.15
N GLN A 16 -0.22 20.48 -0.51
CA GLN A 16 -0.55 21.61 0.35
C GLN A 16 -1.25 21.15 1.65
N ARG A 17 -2.18 20.20 1.57
CA ARG A 17 -2.83 19.62 2.76
C ARG A 17 -1.80 19.12 3.77
N ILE A 18 -0.79 18.36 3.33
CA ILE A 18 0.27 17.85 4.21
C ILE A 18 1.10 19.01 4.77
N ARG A 19 1.48 19.99 3.93
CA ARG A 19 2.28 21.16 4.34
C ARG A 19 1.61 21.98 5.43
N PHE A 20 0.28 22.09 5.41
CA PHE A 20 -0.51 22.81 6.41
C PHE A 20 -1.10 21.90 7.50
N GLY A 21 -0.69 20.62 7.57
CA GLY A 21 -1.20 19.69 8.58
C GLY A 21 -2.70 19.40 8.47
N LYS A 22 -3.30 19.58 7.29
CA LYS A 22 -4.70 19.24 7.03
C LYS A 22 -4.83 17.77 6.65
N TRP A 23 -5.44 16.98 7.52
CA TRP A 23 -5.70 15.54 7.31
C TRP A 23 -7.21 15.30 7.37
N PRO A 24 -7.92 15.45 6.24
CA PRO A 24 -9.39 15.45 6.24
C PRO A 24 -10.00 14.07 6.44
N TYR A 25 -9.20 12.99 6.35
CA TYR A 25 -9.69 11.62 6.48
C TYR A 25 -9.21 11.05 7.80
N GLU A 26 -10.12 10.59 8.65
CA GLU A 26 -9.82 10.05 9.97
C GLU A 26 -10.35 8.63 10.09
N CYS A 27 -9.56 7.74 10.69
CA CYS A 27 -9.99 6.38 10.99
C CYS A 27 -10.93 6.41 12.20
N PRO A 28 -12.17 5.91 12.09
CA PRO A 28 -13.12 5.93 13.19
C PRO A 28 -12.73 4.98 14.33
N GLU A 29 -11.91 3.97 14.05
CA GLU A 29 -11.53 2.93 15.03
C GLU A 29 -10.34 3.34 15.91
N CYS A 30 -9.39 4.11 15.35
CA CYS A 30 -8.16 4.47 16.07
C CYS A 30 -7.79 5.96 16.02
N GLY A 31 -8.62 6.81 15.41
CA GLY A 31 -8.40 8.26 15.30
C GLY A 31 -7.25 8.67 14.37
N LYS A 32 -6.60 7.72 13.69
CA LYS A 32 -5.45 8.01 12.82
C LYS A 32 -5.89 8.77 11.57
N ARG A 33 -5.15 9.83 11.21
CA ARG A 33 -5.53 10.74 10.12
C ARG A 33 -4.68 10.57 8.85
N PHE A 34 -5.31 10.77 7.69
CA PHE A 34 -4.76 10.57 6.35
C PHE A 34 -5.05 11.77 5.44
N SER A 35 -4.14 12.04 4.53
CA SER A 35 -4.22 13.15 3.57
C SER A 35 -4.97 12.78 2.28
N ARG A 36 -5.16 11.47 2.06
CA ARG A 36 -5.85 10.84 0.93
C ARG A 36 -6.84 9.79 1.45
N SER A 37 -8.02 9.71 0.82
CA SER A 37 -9.06 8.74 1.17
C SER A 37 -8.62 7.30 0.90
N SER A 38 -7.90 7.07 -0.21
CA SER A 38 -7.36 5.75 -0.55
C SER A 38 -6.43 5.20 0.53
N HIS A 39 -5.64 6.06 1.18
CA HIS A 39 -4.78 5.64 2.28
C HIS A 39 -5.58 5.27 3.54
N LEU A 40 -6.67 5.98 3.83
CA LEU A 40 -7.57 5.61 4.93
C LEU A 40 -8.21 4.24 4.66
N ILE A 41 -8.75 4.01 3.46
CA ILE A 41 -9.38 2.73 3.10
C ILE A 41 -8.38 1.57 3.25
N ILE A 42 -7.16 1.73 2.75
CA ILE A 42 -6.13 0.70 2.87
C ILE A 42 -5.72 0.49 4.33
N HIS A 43 -5.70 1.56 5.13
CA HIS A 43 -5.45 1.44 6.56
C HIS A 43 -6.56 0.69 7.29
N GLN A 44 -7.84 0.90 6.95
CA GLN A 44 -8.95 0.18 7.59
C GLN A 44 -8.84 -1.34 7.43
N ARG A 45 -8.27 -1.82 6.32
CA ARG A 45 -7.95 -3.25 6.12
C ARG A 45 -7.01 -3.81 7.20
N SER A 46 -6.23 -2.97 7.87
CA SER A 46 -5.37 -3.38 8.98
C SER A 46 -6.14 -3.75 10.24
N HIS A 47 -7.36 -3.23 10.40
CA HIS A 47 -8.23 -3.56 11.51
C HIS A 47 -9.09 -4.79 11.23
N THR A 48 -9.64 -4.88 10.02
CA THR A 48 -10.46 -6.04 9.61
C THR A 48 -9.63 -7.28 9.32
N GLY A 49 -8.32 -7.12 9.06
CA GLY A 49 -7.46 -8.21 8.64
C GLY A 49 -7.77 -8.69 7.22
N GLU A 50 -8.34 -7.83 6.37
CA GLU A 50 -8.56 -8.11 4.95
C GLU A 50 -7.25 -7.99 4.15
N TRP A 51 -6.99 -8.97 3.30
CA TRP A 51 -5.80 -9.03 2.44
C TRP A 51 -6.22 -9.33 1.00
N PRO A 52 -6.68 -8.33 0.25
CA PRO A 52 -7.35 -8.55 -1.04
C PRO A 52 -6.42 -9.02 -2.16
N TYR A 53 -5.11 -9.04 -1.93
CA TYR A 53 -4.12 -9.44 -2.91
C TYR A 53 -3.49 -10.75 -2.46
N GLU A 54 -3.82 -11.84 -3.15
CA GLU A 54 -3.37 -13.18 -2.78
C GLU A 54 -2.36 -13.71 -3.80
N CYS A 55 -1.35 -14.45 -3.33
CA CYS A 55 -0.39 -15.11 -4.21
C CYS A 55 -0.89 -16.53 -4.52
N GLN A 56 -1.31 -16.75 -5.77
CA GLN A 56 -1.82 -18.04 -6.23
C GLN A 56 -0.76 -19.15 -6.16
N GLU A 57 0.51 -18.80 -6.38
CA GLU A 57 1.61 -19.76 -6.30
C GLU A 57 1.80 -20.27 -4.86
N CYS A 58 1.75 -19.39 -3.87
CA CYS A 58 1.81 -19.74 -2.45
C CYS A 58 0.58 -20.52 -1.94
N GLN A 59 -0.56 -20.43 -2.63
CA GLN A 59 -1.75 -21.23 -2.30
C GLN A 59 -1.61 -22.67 -2.78
N ASN A 60 -0.71 -22.93 -3.74
CA ASN A 60 -0.43 -24.28 -4.22
C ASN A 60 0.53 -25.00 -3.27
N LYS A 61 0.20 -26.25 -2.90
CA LYS A 61 1.00 -27.08 -1.98
C LYS A 61 2.44 -27.33 -2.45
N ALA A 62 2.71 -27.18 -3.75
CA ALA A 62 4.05 -27.34 -4.34
C ALA A 62 5.01 -26.21 -3.95
N PHE A 63 4.50 -25.02 -3.61
CA PHE A 63 5.29 -23.85 -3.27
C PHE A 63 4.90 -23.37 -1.86
N HIS A 64 5.50 -23.99 -0.85
CA HIS A 64 5.32 -23.55 0.53
C HIS A 64 6.20 -22.32 0.82
N CYS A 65 5.59 -21.14 0.88
CA CYS A 65 6.25 -19.94 1.41
C CYS A 65 6.00 -19.82 2.92
N PRO A 66 7.02 -19.98 3.77
CA PRO A 66 6.85 -19.91 5.23
C PRO A 66 6.31 -18.56 5.71
N ASP A 67 6.61 -17.49 4.96
CA ASP A 67 6.22 -16.12 5.29
C ASP A 67 4.79 -15.76 4.80
N TYR A 68 4.14 -16.64 4.02
CA TYR A 68 2.82 -16.38 3.47
C TYR A 68 1.71 -16.75 4.46
N ARG A 69 1.09 -15.73 5.07
CA ARG A 69 0.04 -15.94 6.08
C ARG A 69 -1.39 -15.98 5.55
N LYS A 70 -1.71 -15.25 4.47
CA LYS A 70 -3.07 -15.17 3.85
C LYS A 70 -3.19 -14.21 2.66
N GLY A 71 -2.28 -13.24 2.50
CA GLY A 71 -2.34 -12.26 1.40
C GLY A 71 -1.55 -10.97 1.73
N PHE A 72 -1.66 -9.97 0.85
CA PHE A 72 -0.99 -8.67 0.94
C PHE A 72 -1.99 -7.51 1.03
N ARG A 73 -1.59 -6.44 1.71
CA ARG A 73 -2.41 -5.22 1.87
C ARG A 73 -2.38 -4.34 0.62
N TYR A 74 -1.28 -4.40 -0.12
CA TYR A 74 -1.01 -3.60 -1.31
C TYR A 74 -0.64 -4.50 -2.48
N ASN A 75 -1.10 -4.14 -3.69
CA ASN A 75 -0.77 -4.86 -4.90
C ASN A 75 0.75 -4.84 -5.18
N SER A 76 1.41 -3.71 -4.96
CA SER A 76 2.86 -3.60 -5.16
C SER A 76 3.64 -4.64 -4.35
N THR A 77 3.20 -4.95 -3.13
CA THR A 77 3.84 -5.97 -2.29
C THR A 77 3.64 -7.37 -2.86
N LEU A 78 2.45 -7.68 -3.40
CA LEU A 78 2.21 -8.95 -4.10
C LEU A 78 3.13 -9.08 -5.32
N ILE A 79 3.21 -8.04 -6.15
CA ILE A 79 4.05 -8.04 -7.36
C ILE A 79 5.52 -8.28 -6.98
N THR A 80 6.04 -7.56 -5.99
CA THR A 80 7.43 -7.77 -5.57
C THR A 80 7.65 -9.14 -4.96
N HIS A 81 6.64 -9.69 -4.27
CA HIS A 81 6.70 -11.03 -3.72
C HIS A 81 6.76 -12.09 -4.82
N GLN A 82 6.02 -11.95 -5.92
CA GLN A 82 6.00 -12.95 -7.00
C GLN A 82 7.39 -13.20 -7.62
N HIS A 83 8.30 -12.23 -7.57
CA HIS A 83 9.68 -12.42 -8.02
C HIS A 83 10.44 -13.53 -7.27
N ILE A 84 10.03 -13.88 -6.04
CA ILE A 84 10.68 -14.99 -5.32
C ILE A 84 10.40 -16.34 -5.98
N HIS A 85 9.28 -16.48 -6.67
CA HIS A 85 8.91 -17.71 -7.38
C HIS A 85 9.57 -17.80 -8.74
N THR A 86 9.71 -16.66 -9.44
CA THR A 86 10.37 -16.60 -10.75
C THR A 86 11.90 -16.52 -10.67
N ARG A 87 12.46 -16.25 -9.48
CA ARG A 87 13.90 -15.98 -9.24
C ARG A 87 14.45 -14.79 -10.02
N GLU A 88 13.58 -13.94 -10.57
CA GLU A 88 13.99 -12.73 -11.26
C GLU A 88 14.40 -11.66 -10.24
N ARG A 89 15.56 -11.05 -10.45
CA ARG A 89 16.01 -9.89 -9.66
C ARG A 89 15.89 -8.64 -10.53
N PRO A 90 14.73 -7.97 -10.55
CA PRO A 90 14.47 -6.85 -11.46
C PRO A 90 15.30 -5.61 -11.15
N TYR A 91 15.80 -5.49 -9.91
CA TYR A 91 16.66 -4.38 -9.50
C TYR A 91 18.13 -4.77 -9.61
N LYS A 92 18.88 -3.99 -10.39
CA LYS A 92 20.35 -4.00 -10.43
C LYS A 92 20.89 -2.87 -9.56
N CYS A 93 22.04 -3.10 -8.91
CA CYS A 93 22.79 -2.06 -8.22
C CYS A 93 23.26 -0.99 -9.21
#